data_AF-A0A9W4JCZ9-F1
#
_entry.id   AF-A0A9W4JCZ9-F1
#
_cell.length_a   1.000
_cell.length_b   1.000
_cell.length_c   1.000
_cell.angle_alpha   90.00
_cell.angle_beta   90.00
_cell.angle_gamma   90.00
#
_symmetry.space_group_name_H-M   'P 1'
#
loop_
_entity.id
_entity.type
_entity.pdbx_description
1 polymer ?
#
loop_
_entity_poly.entity_id
_entity_poly.type
_entity_poly.pdbx_seq_one_letter_code
_entity_poly.pdbx_strand_id
1 'polypeptide(L)'
;MPRLLQPLARFSTSHKALRPLHYHLPLFPGFQLLDVAAPLDILNIRTQYPDTADITLTVSAATLDPVSVKPIPPPKANWKFEIPANTACNQRIVPQCTFADVISGLKAGESGDIQPVDVLIIPGGPGTRLDRISDTSGDRVSNTQEVQDFLIDVAPYIRHSIITICTGSHILAQTGLLNRRQATTNSARYKDVTGTSRRVNWQHNKRWIRDIIPNDTSGPLLPGIEIWTSAGITAGIDVMLEFISAHYGGLEIGMQTARRMEYRWERGREASYFL
;
A
#
# COMPACT_ATOMS: atom_id res chain seq x y z
N MET A 1 25.40 10.78 -35.66
CA MET A 1 25.64 9.72 -34.66
C MET A 1 24.49 9.72 -33.66
N PRO A 2 23.63 8.70 -33.64
CA PRO A 2 22.56 8.59 -32.65
C PRO A 2 23.14 8.05 -31.33
N ARG A 3 22.87 8.72 -30.21
CA ARG A 3 23.21 8.25 -28.86
C ARG A 3 22.41 6.98 -28.55
N LEU A 4 23.11 5.85 -28.44
CA LEU A 4 22.58 4.61 -27.88
C LEU A 4 22.18 4.84 -26.42
N LEU A 5 20.91 4.64 -26.11
CA LEU A 5 20.41 4.49 -24.75
C LEU A 5 21.10 3.26 -24.13
N GLN A 6 21.76 3.45 -22.98
CA GLN A 6 22.32 2.35 -22.20
C GLN A 6 21.19 1.48 -21.64
N PRO A 7 21.32 0.14 -21.62
CA PRO A 7 20.32 -0.72 -21.00
C PRO A 7 20.33 -0.53 -19.48
N LEU A 8 19.15 -0.33 -18.90
CA LEU A 8 18.92 -0.46 -17.46
C LEU A 8 19.46 -1.82 -16.98
N ALA A 9 20.18 -1.81 -15.85
CA ALA A 9 20.79 -3.00 -15.27
C ALA A 9 19.74 -4.11 -15.11
N ARG A 10 19.96 -5.23 -15.81
CA ARG A 10 19.11 -6.41 -15.72
C ARG A 10 19.41 -7.13 -14.41
N PHE A 11 18.49 -7.08 -13.47
CA PHE A 11 18.51 -7.98 -12.31
C PHE A 11 18.44 -9.44 -12.80
N SER A 12 19.29 -10.28 -12.21
CA SER A 12 19.51 -11.69 -12.55
C SER A 12 18.21 -12.52 -12.60
N THR A 13 18.06 -13.34 -13.66
CA THR A 13 16.86 -14.10 -14.04
C THR A 13 16.67 -15.45 -13.33
N SER A 14 17.15 -15.61 -12.09
CA SER A 14 16.88 -16.81 -11.28
C SER A 14 15.57 -16.64 -10.47
N HIS A 15 14.42 -16.88 -11.09
CA HIS A 15 13.10 -16.84 -10.41
C HIS A 15 12.85 -18.10 -9.53
N LYS A 16 13.68 -18.32 -8.50
CA LYS A 16 13.10 -18.80 -7.24
C LYS A 16 12.36 -17.59 -6.69
N ALA A 17 11.05 -17.67 -6.51
CA ALA A 17 10.28 -16.55 -5.96
C ALA A 17 10.98 -16.10 -4.66
N LEU A 18 11.62 -14.94 -4.71
CA LEU A 18 12.36 -14.39 -3.59
C LEU A 18 11.32 -14.14 -2.51
N ARG A 19 11.55 -14.71 -1.32
CA ARG A 19 10.76 -14.36 -0.14
C ARG A 19 10.81 -12.83 0.00
N PRO A 20 9.67 -12.13 0.04
CA PRO A 20 9.68 -10.69 0.22
C PRO A 20 10.32 -10.36 1.56
N LEU A 21 11.20 -9.37 1.63
CA LEU A 21 11.84 -8.95 2.88
C LEU A 21 11.72 -7.45 3.11
N HIS A 22 11.66 -6.64 2.03
CA HIS A 22 11.53 -5.20 2.16
C HIS A 22 10.09 -4.72 1.92
N TYR A 23 9.47 -4.19 2.97
CA TYR A 23 8.13 -3.61 2.92
C TYR A 23 8.19 -2.09 2.85
N HIS A 24 7.34 -1.50 2.01
CA HIS A 24 7.23 -0.06 1.84
C HIS A 24 5.81 0.41 2.17
N LEU A 25 5.70 1.45 2.98
CA LEU A 25 4.44 2.05 3.42
C LEU A 25 4.44 3.55 3.09
N PRO A 26 3.78 3.99 2.00
CA PRO A 26 3.56 5.40 1.75
C PRO A 26 2.38 5.92 2.57
N LEU A 27 2.58 7.01 3.29
CA LEU A 27 1.56 7.63 4.14
C LEU A 27 1.05 8.94 3.56
N PHE A 28 -0.20 9.24 3.92
CA PHE A 28 -0.89 10.50 3.62
C PHE A 28 -1.74 10.92 4.83
N PRO A 29 -1.99 12.22 5.03
CA PRO A 29 -2.84 12.68 6.12
C PRO A 29 -4.26 12.11 6.03
N GLY A 30 -4.80 11.64 7.15
CA GLY A 30 -6.10 10.99 7.21
C GLY A 30 -6.07 9.51 6.84
N PHE A 31 -4.95 8.82 6.98
CA PHE A 31 -4.90 7.35 6.86
C PHE A 31 -5.64 6.68 8.03
N GLN A 32 -6.15 5.47 7.82
CA GLN A 32 -6.76 4.68 8.89
C GLN A 32 -5.70 3.96 9.72
N LEU A 33 -5.70 4.18 11.04
CA LEU A 33 -4.64 3.67 11.93
C LEU A 33 -4.46 2.16 11.82
N LEU A 34 -5.55 1.40 11.90
CA LEU A 34 -5.47 -0.06 11.94
C LEU A 34 -5.19 -0.69 10.56
N ASP A 35 -5.43 0.03 9.45
CA ASP A 35 -4.98 -0.37 8.11
C ASP A 35 -3.44 -0.36 8.00
N VAL A 36 -2.77 0.39 8.89
CA VAL A 36 -1.31 0.43 9.02
C VAL A 36 -0.85 -0.47 10.16
N ALA A 37 -1.38 -0.24 11.36
CA ALA A 37 -0.89 -0.86 12.57
C ALA A 37 -1.01 -2.39 12.53
N ALA A 38 -2.09 -2.95 12.00
CA ALA A 38 -2.24 -4.40 11.97
C ALA A 38 -1.22 -5.10 11.04
N PRO A 39 -1.02 -4.67 9.77
CA PRO A 39 0.04 -5.23 8.96
C PRO A 39 1.43 -5.09 9.59
N LEU A 40 1.74 -3.92 10.16
CA LEU A 40 3.04 -3.69 10.79
C LEU A 40 3.25 -4.56 12.04
N ASP A 41 2.20 -4.78 12.85
CA ASP A 41 2.28 -5.63 14.02
C ASP A 41 2.48 -7.11 13.64
N ILE A 42 1.82 -7.57 12.58
CA ILE A 42 2.07 -8.89 11.98
C ILE A 42 3.55 -9.02 11.55
N LEU A 43 4.11 -8.01 10.88
CA LEU A 43 5.52 -8.01 10.48
C LEU A 43 6.46 -8.02 11.69
N ASN A 44 6.19 -7.20 12.71
CA ASN A 44 6.97 -7.16 13.95
C ASN A 44 6.92 -8.48 14.74
N ILE A 45 5.81 -9.21 14.67
CA ILE A 45 5.75 -10.57 15.21
C ILE A 45 6.64 -11.51 14.39
N ARG A 46 6.62 -11.40 13.06
CA ARG A 46 7.45 -12.24 12.19
C ARG A 46 8.94 -11.97 12.34
N THR A 47 9.37 -10.75 12.57
CA THR A 47 10.80 -10.44 12.78
C THR A 47 11.39 -11.09 14.04
N GLN A 48 10.55 -11.58 14.97
CA GLN A 48 10.99 -12.34 16.16
C GLN A 48 11.38 -13.80 15.84
N TYR A 49 11.17 -14.27 14.61
CA TYR A 49 11.52 -15.64 14.18
C TYR A 49 12.75 -15.63 13.27
N PRO A 50 13.69 -16.59 13.42
CA PRO A 50 14.96 -16.59 12.67
C PRO A 50 14.82 -16.55 11.15
N ASP A 51 13.78 -17.18 10.60
CA ASP A 51 13.57 -17.28 9.15
C ASP A 51 12.97 -16.00 8.53
N THR A 52 12.51 -15.08 9.37
CA THR A 52 11.89 -13.81 8.97
C THR A 52 12.49 -12.60 9.69
N ALA A 53 13.64 -12.77 10.35
CA ALA A 53 14.33 -11.71 11.10
C ALA A 53 14.84 -10.56 10.21
N ASP A 54 15.12 -10.85 8.94
CA ASP A 54 15.65 -9.87 7.97
C ASP A 54 14.55 -9.01 7.31
N ILE A 55 13.29 -9.12 7.76
CA ILE A 55 12.22 -8.23 7.30
C ILE A 55 12.55 -6.79 7.70
N THR A 56 12.45 -5.87 6.74
CA THR A 56 12.69 -4.44 6.93
C THR A 56 11.49 -3.62 6.45
N LEU A 57 11.38 -2.39 6.97
CA LEU A 57 10.28 -1.47 6.66
C LEU A 57 10.81 -0.07 6.32
N THR A 58 10.32 0.47 5.22
CA THR A 58 10.42 1.90 4.88
C THR A 58 9.05 2.54 4.95
N VAL A 59 8.90 3.57 5.78
CA VAL A 59 7.74 4.45 5.85
C VAL A 59 8.13 5.78 5.22
N SER A 60 7.40 6.18 4.18
CA SER A 60 7.64 7.46 3.50
C SER A 60 6.37 8.31 3.40
N ALA A 61 6.56 9.61 3.21
CA ALA A 61 5.47 10.56 2.98
C ALA A 61 5.94 11.72 2.08
N ALA A 62 5.05 12.68 1.80
CA ALA A 62 5.42 13.87 1.02
C ALA A 62 6.45 14.76 1.73
N THR A 63 6.45 14.79 3.06
CA THR A 63 7.43 15.50 3.90
C THR A 63 7.87 14.60 5.07
N LEU A 64 8.87 15.01 5.85
CA LEU A 64 9.28 14.33 7.08
C LEU A 64 8.45 14.73 8.31
N ASP A 65 7.43 15.56 8.15
CA ASP A 65 6.55 15.93 9.26
C ASP A 65 5.70 14.71 9.68
N PRO A 66 5.32 14.58 10.97
CA PRO A 66 4.47 13.48 11.42
C PRO A 66 3.12 13.44 10.68
N VAL A 67 2.81 12.31 10.05
CA VAL A 67 1.58 12.11 9.29
C VAL A 67 0.47 11.65 10.22
N SER A 68 -0.67 12.32 10.16
CA SER A 68 -1.79 12.18 11.08
C SER A 68 -2.83 11.17 10.58
N VAL A 69 -3.43 10.38 11.48
CA VAL A 69 -4.59 9.51 11.16
C VAL A 69 -5.85 10.30 10.88
N LYS A 70 -5.88 11.57 11.29
CA LYS A 70 -6.93 12.55 10.97
C LYS A 70 -6.51 13.41 9.77
N PRO A 71 -7.47 13.97 9.02
CA PRO A 71 -7.22 14.93 7.95
C PRO A 71 -6.77 16.26 8.56
N ILE A 72 -5.51 16.29 8.97
CA ILE A 72 -4.82 17.44 9.56
C ILE A 72 -3.58 17.67 8.68
N PRO A 73 -3.41 18.87 8.11
CA PRO A 73 -2.24 19.17 7.30
C PRO A 73 -0.95 19.04 8.12
N PRO A 74 0.18 18.64 7.50
CA PRO A 74 1.50 18.82 8.09
C PRO A 74 1.72 20.28 8.56
N PRO A 75 2.52 20.53 9.62
CA PRO A 75 2.69 21.88 10.17
C PRO A 75 3.18 22.94 9.17
N LYS A 76 3.92 22.52 8.14
CA LYS A 76 4.49 23.38 7.10
C LYS A 76 3.67 23.41 5.80
N ALA A 77 2.51 22.75 5.77
CA ALA A 77 1.64 22.76 4.60
C ALA A 77 1.07 24.16 4.35
N ASN A 78 0.98 24.54 3.08
CA ASN A 78 0.31 25.76 2.60
C ASN A 78 -1.10 25.46 2.06
N TRP A 79 -1.75 24.48 2.67
CA TRP A 79 -3.06 24.00 2.28
C TRP A 79 -3.81 23.46 3.50
N LYS A 80 -5.15 23.40 3.38
CA LYS A 80 -6.04 22.94 4.44
C LYS A 80 -7.11 21.96 3.96
N PHE A 81 -7.74 21.28 4.90
CA PHE A 81 -9.00 20.58 4.68
C PHE A 81 -10.19 21.47 5.10
N GLU A 82 -11.33 21.32 4.44
CA GLU A 82 -12.57 22.03 4.83
C GLU A 82 -13.26 21.41 6.05
N ILE A 83 -12.92 20.16 6.38
CA ILE A 83 -13.54 19.45 7.47
C ILE A 83 -12.76 19.65 8.78
N PRO A 84 -13.43 19.96 9.89
CA PRO A 84 -12.78 20.04 11.18
C PRO A 84 -12.31 18.64 11.62
N ALA A 85 -11.18 18.58 12.33
CA ALA A 85 -10.65 17.36 12.88
C ALA A 85 -10.50 17.47 14.40
N ASN A 86 -10.87 16.41 15.13
CA ASN A 86 -10.56 16.31 16.56
C ASN A 86 -9.04 16.12 16.71
N THR A 87 -8.38 17.12 17.28
CA THR A 87 -6.93 17.12 17.52
C THR A 87 -6.54 16.49 18.85
N ALA A 88 -7.49 16.30 19.79
CA ALA A 88 -7.22 15.72 21.12
C ALA A 88 -6.94 14.21 21.06
N CYS A 89 -7.57 13.48 20.13
CA CYS A 89 -7.27 12.07 19.86
C CYS A 89 -6.79 11.92 18.41
N ASN A 90 -5.47 12.01 18.24
CA ASN A 90 -4.83 12.00 16.92
C ASN A 90 -3.44 11.36 16.96
N GLN A 91 -3.36 10.08 16.60
CA GLN A 91 -2.10 9.38 16.42
C GLN A 91 -1.39 9.86 15.16
N ARG A 92 -0.06 9.89 15.21
CA ARG A 92 0.79 10.27 14.06
C ARG A 92 1.94 9.30 13.91
N ILE A 93 2.40 9.10 12.68
CA ILE A 93 3.60 8.32 12.37
C ILE A 93 4.63 9.25 11.75
N VAL A 94 5.87 9.17 12.22
CA VAL A 94 7.01 9.93 11.67
C VAL A 94 7.59 9.16 10.48
N PRO A 95 7.60 9.73 9.27
CA PRO A 95 8.24 9.12 8.11
C PRO A 95 9.76 9.00 8.27
N GLN A 96 10.36 7.97 7.70
CA GLN A 96 11.82 7.78 7.67
C GLN A 96 12.47 8.57 6.52
N CYS A 97 11.74 8.75 5.40
CA CYS A 97 12.21 9.45 4.21
C CYS A 97 11.03 10.07 3.44
N THR A 98 11.30 10.92 2.46
CA THR A 98 10.27 11.46 1.57
C THR A 98 10.04 10.56 0.35
N PHE A 99 8.91 10.71 -0.34
CA PHE A 99 8.69 10.06 -1.65
C PHE A 99 9.81 10.39 -2.64
N ALA A 100 10.30 11.64 -2.65
CA ALA A 100 11.39 12.05 -3.53
C ALA A 100 12.70 11.31 -3.23
N ASP A 101 13.02 11.12 -1.95
CA ASP A 101 14.22 10.37 -1.52
C ASP A 101 14.16 8.92 -1.98
N VAL A 102 12.98 8.28 -1.84
CA VAL A 102 12.76 6.90 -2.28
C VAL A 102 12.98 6.76 -3.78
N ILE A 103 12.34 7.60 -4.59
CA ILE A 103 12.47 7.54 -6.06
C ILE A 103 13.89 7.88 -6.51
N SER A 104 14.54 8.85 -5.88
CA SER A 104 15.94 9.18 -6.15
C SER A 104 16.87 8.00 -5.85
N GLY A 105 16.70 7.38 -4.67
CA GLY A 105 17.49 6.21 -4.26
C GLY A 105 17.30 5.01 -5.19
N LEU A 106 16.05 4.70 -5.57
CA LEU A 106 15.75 3.61 -6.50
C LEU A 106 16.33 3.86 -7.90
N LYS A 107 16.36 5.11 -8.37
CA LYS A 107 17.01 5.49 -9.64
C LYS A 107 18.53 5.40 -9.58
N ALA A 108 19.13 5.62 -8.40
CA ALA A 108 20.58 5.48 -8.20
C ALA A 108 21.06 4.01 -8.19
N GLY A 109 20.15 3.05 -8.00
CA GLY A 109 20.47 1.62 -8.04
C GLY A 109 21.40 1.19 -6.90
N GLU A 110 22.41 0.38 -7.19
CA GLU A 110 23.37 -0.16 -6.20
C GLU A 110 24.17 0.91 -5.44
N SER A 111 24.19 2.14 -5.95
CA SER A 111 24.85 3.29 -5.30
C SER A 111 23.93 4.06 -4.33
N GLY A 112 22.66 3.68 -4.23
CA GLY A 112 21.67 4.35 -3.37
C GLY A 112 21.45 3.64 -2.04
N ASP A 113 21.06 4.39 -1.02
CA ASP A 113 20.78 3.87 0.33
C ASP A 113 19.38 3.23 0.47
N ILE A 114 18.60 3.15 -0.62
CA ILE A 114 17.22 2.64 -0.63
C ILE A 114 17.18 1.24 -1.22
N GLN A 115 16.66 0.29 -0.43
CA GLN A 115 16.46 -1.08 -0.87
C GLN A 115 15.33 -1.17 -1.91
N PRO A 116 15.41 -2.09 -2.89
CA PRO A 116 14.29 -2.37 -3.80
C PRO A 116 13.01 -2.77 -3.05
N VAL A 117 11.86 -2.32 -3.54
CA VAL A 117 10.55 -2.54 -2.87
C VAL A 117 10.03 -3.93 -3.20
N ASP A 118 9.96 -4.85 -2.23
CA ASP A 118 9.29 -6.14 -2.45
C ASP A 118 7.79 -5.97 -2.37
N VAL A 119 7.32 -5.42 -1.26
CA VAL A 119 5.90 -5.33 -0.95
C VAL A 119 5.52 -3.91 -0.62
N LEU A 120 4.59 -3.36 -1.38
CA LEU A 120 3.98 -2.08 -1.08
C LEU A 120 2.68 -2.27 -0.29
N ILE A 121 2.52 -1.64 0.87
CA ILE A 121 1.28 -1.65 1.65
C ILE A 121 0.63 -0.27 1.54
N ILE A 122 -0.58 -0.19 0.99
CA ILE A 122 -1.33 1.06 0.80
C ILE A 122 -2.55 1.06 1.73
N PRO A 123 -2.56 1.87 2.80
CA PRO A 123 -3.70 1.96 3.70
C PRO A 123 -4.83 2.78 3.08
N GLY A 124 -6.04 2.61 3.61
CA GLY A 124 -7.17 3.48 3.32
C GLY A 124 -7.28 4.60 4.34
N GLY A 125 -8.49 5.15 4.47
CA GLY A 125 -8.83 6.13 5.49
C GLY A 125 -9.71 7.27 4.99
N PRO A 126 -10.14 8.17 5.90
CA PRO A 126 -10.87 9.36 5.51
C PRO A 126 -10.15 10.23 4.48
N GLY A 127 -8.81 10.27 4.53
CA GLY A 127 -8.00 11.09 3.62
C GLY A 127 -8.13 10.71 2.14
N THR A 128 -8.58 9.49 1.81
CA THR A 128 -8.65 9.03 0.41
C THR A 128 -9.78 9.67 -0.40
N ARG A 129 -10.69 10.40 0.26
CA ARG A 129 -11.90 10.97 -0.36
C ARG A 129 -12.02 12.47 -0.11
N LEU A 130 -10.91 13.12 0.23
CA LEU A 130 -10.87 14.54 0.54
C LEU A 130 -9.99 15.25 -0.47
N ASP A 131 -10.38 16.48 -0.76
CA ASP A 131 -9.48 17.45 -1.36
C ASP A 131 -8.79 18.26 -0.27
N ARG A 132 -7.59 18.70 -0.60
CA ARG A 132 -6.91 19.78 0.09
C ARG A 132 -7.02 21.06 -0.74
N ILE A 133 -7.07 22.19 -0.05
CA ILE A 133 -7.27 23.51 -0.65
C ILE A 133 -6.04 24.33 -0.40
N SER A 134 -5.41 24.79 -1.49
CA SER A 134 -4.30 25.73 -1.44
C SER A 134 -4.69 27.01 -0.70
N ASP A 135 -3.92 27.42 0.31
CA ASP A 135 -4.16 28.67 1.02
C ASP A 135 -3.83 29.90 0.15
N THR A 136 -2.98 29.73 -0.87
CA THR A 136 -2.57 30.81 -1.78
C THR A 136 -3.54 30.98 -2.94
N SER A 137 -3.93 29.90 -3.62
CA SER A 137 -4.71 29.96 -4.86
C SER A 137 -6.18 29.55 -4.69
N GLY A 138 -6.53 28.84 -3.61
CA GLY A 138 -7.86 28.26 -3.43
C GLY A 138 -8.11 27.00 -4.27
N ASP A 139 -7.13 26.55 -5.05
CA ASP A 139 -7.25 25.35 -5.88
C ASP A 139 -7.46 24.10 -5.03
N ARG A 140 -8.32 23.20 -5.53
CA ARG A 140 -8.59 21.91 -4.92
C ARG A 140 -7.77 20.83 -5.61
N VAL A 141 -7.05 20.05 -4.82
CA VAL A 141 -6.29 18.89 -5.29
C VAL A 141 -6.65 17.71 -4.39
N SER A 142 -6.69 16.50 -4.93
CA SER A 142 -6.84 15.29 -4.12
C SER A 142 -5.79 15.28 -3.00
N ASN A 143 -6.20 14.98 -1.78
CA ASN A 143 -5.29 14.82 -0.65
C ASN A 143 -4.26 13.69 -0.86
N THR A 144 -4.58 12.70 -1.68
CA THR A 144 -3.69 11.58 -1.98
C THR A 144 -2.87 11.79 -3.25
N GLN A 145 -2.86 13.00 -3.84
CA GLN A 145 -2.19 13.25 -5.12
C GLN A 145 -0.70 12.86 -5.07
N GLU A 146 0.05 13.25 -4.04
CA GLU A 146 1.46 12.87 -3.94
C GLU A 146 1.68 11.36 -3.79
N VAL A 147 0.76 10.67 -3.13
CA VAL A 147 0.82 9.21 -3.05
C VAL A 147 0.56 8.63 -4.43
N GLN A 148 -0.44 9.11 -5.16
CA GLN A 148 -0.73 8.64 -6.52
C GLN A 148 0.48 8.84 -7.46
N ASP A 149 1.12 10.00 -7.41
CA ASP A 149 2.30 10.31 -8.20
C ASP A 149 3.47 9.38 -7.81
N PHE A 150 3.72 9.20 -6.52
CA PHE A 150 4.70 8.24 -6.01
C PHE A 150 4.43 6.80 -6.47
N LEU A 151 3.17 6.36 -6.44
CA LEU A 151 2.77 5.02 -6.87
C LEU A 151 3.04 4.77 -8.35
N ILE A 152 2.86 5.79 -9.20
CA ILE A 152 3.18 5.71 -10.63
C ILE A 152 4.70 5.56 -10.81
N ASP A 153 5.48 6.38 -10.09
CA ASP A 153 6.93 6.40 -10.22
C ASP A 153 7.62 5.15 -9.62
N VAL A 154 7.07 4.60 -8.54
CA VAL A 154 7.64 3.42 -7.86
C VAL A 154 7.23 2.11 -8.52
N ALA A 155 6.15 2.08 -9.31
CA ALA A 155 5.61 0.86 -9.92
C ALA A 155 6.65 -0.04 -10.63
N PRO A 156 7.60 0.49 -11.43
CA PRO A 156 8.61 -0.34 -12.10
C PRO A 156 9.62 -1.00 -11.15
N TYR A 157 9.69 -0.54 -9.90
CA TYR A 157 10.63 -0.99 -8.88
C TYR A 157 10.01 -1.97 -7.87
N ILE A 158 8.70 -2.21 -7.96
CA ILE A 158 8.01 -3.21 -7.13
C ILE A 158 8.37 -4.60 -7.65
N ARG A 159 8.91 -5.45 -6.78
CA ARG A 159 9.47 -6.75 -7.16
C ARG A 159 8.56 -7.94 -6.89
N HIS A 160 7.59 -7.79 -5.98
CA HIS A 160 6.81 -8.94 -5.51
C HIS A 160 5.30 -8.66 -5.42
N SER A 161 4.87 -7.69 -4.62
CA SER A 161 3.44 -7.51 -4.36
C SER A 161 3.02 -6.09 -4.00
N ILE A 162 1.73 -5.82 -4.21
CA ILE A 162 1.02 -4.66 -3.69
C ILE A 162 -0.12 -5.16 -2.82
N ILE A 163 -0.20 -4.66 -1.60
CA ILE A 163 -1.28 -4.94 -0.65
C ILE A 163 -2.02 -3.64 -0.41
N THR A 164 -3.33 -3.62 -0.67
CA THR A 164 -4.19 -2.47 -0.35
C THR A 164 -5.23 -2.87 0.68
N ILE A 165 -5.52 -1.94 1.59
CA ILE A 165 -6.50 -2.15 2.67
C ILE A 165 -7.52 -1.03 2.61
N CYS A 166 -8.81 -1.38 2.79
CA CYS A 166 -9.89 -0.40 2.80
C CYS A 166 -9.94 0.41 1.50
N THR A 167 -9.94 1.73 1.61
CA THR A 167 -9.90 2.63 0.45
C THR A 167 -8.49 2.82 -0.12
N GLY A 168 -7.48 2.07 0.33
CA GLY A 168 -6.16 2.06 -0.32
C GLY A 168 -6.24 1.59 -1.78
N SER A 169 -7.17 0.69 -2.10
CA SER A 169 -7.43 0.27 -3.49
C SER A 169 -8.01 1.39 -4.34
N HIS A 170 -8.67 2.39 -3.75
CA HIS A 170 -9.13 3.57 -4.49
C HIS A 170 -7.96 4.41 -4.97
N ILE A 171 -6.94 4.63 -4.13
CA ILE A 171 -5.72 5.37 -4.49
C ILE A 171 -5.02 4.65 -5.66
N LEU A 172 -4.82 3.34 -5.54
CA LEU A 172 -4.19 2.53 -6.60
C LEU A 172 -5.04 2.46 -7.88
N ALA A 173 -6.36 2.59 -7.78
CA ALA A 173 -7.23 2.64 -8.94
C ALA A 173 -7.15 3.98 -9.68
N GLN A 174 -6.95 5.08 -8.96
CA GLN A 174 -6.81 6.43 -9.54
C GLN A 174 -5.54 6.58 -10.37
N THR A 175 -4.48 5.84 -10.07
CA THR A 175 -3.25 5.79 -10.90
C THR A 175 -3.39 4.96 -12.17
N GLY A 176 -4.50 4.22 -12.31
CA GLY A 176 -4.73 3.30 -13.42
C GLY A 176 -4.00 1.95 -13.29
N LEU A 177 -3.22 1.73 -12.22
CA LEU A 177 -2.48 0.49 -11.98
C LEU A 177 -3.41 -0.73 -11.74
N LEU A 178 -4.66 -0.49 -11.31
CA LEU A 178 -5.69 -1.53 -11.16
C LEU A 178 -6.58 -1.72 -12.39
N ASN A 179 -6.36 -0.99 -13.49
CA ASN A 179 -7.22 -1.10 -14.67
C ASN A 179 -7.29 -2.55 -15.16
N ARG A 180 -8.53 -3.05 -15.32
CA ARG A 180 -8.89 -4.42 -15.75
C ARG A 180 -8.47 -5.53 -14.78
N ARG A 181 -7.97 -5.19 -13.58
CA ARG A 181 -7.60 -6.16 -12.55
C ARG A 181 -8.79 -6.46 -11.64
N GLN A 182 -8.81 -7.66 -11.07
CA GLN A 182 -9.79 -7.96 -10.01
C GLN A 182 -9.37 -7.27 -8.71
N ALA A 183 -10.29 -6.54 -8.10
CA ALA A 183 -10.03 -5.84 -6.84
C ALA A 183 -11.29 -5.75 -5.97
N THR A 184 -11.11 -5.60 -4.66
CA THR A 184 -12.16 -5.21 -3.72
C THR A 184 -11.75 -3.94 -2.98
N THR A 185 -12.69 -3.35 -2.25
CA THR A 185 -12.48 -2.18 -1.41
C THR A 185 -13.43 -2.25 -0.22
N ASN A 186 -13.32 -1.31 0.70
CA ASN A 186 -14.20 -1.22 1.86
C ASN A 186 -15.69 -1.24 1.45
N SER A 187 -16.48 -2.15 2.01
CA SER A 187 -17.89 -2.33 1.65
C SER A 187 -18.71 -1.04 1.81
N ALA A 188 -18.46 -0.25 2.85
CA ALA A 188 -19.18 1.00 3.09
C ALA A 188 -18.87 2.07 2.03
N ARG A 189 -17.74 1.97 1.32
CA ARG A 189 -17.29 2.90 0.26
C ARG A 189 -17.32 2.28 -1.13
N TYR A 190 -17.81 1.05 -1.27
CA TYR A 190 -17.74 0.29 -2.52
C TYR A 190 -18.39 1.05 -3.68
N LYS A 191 -19.61 1.55 -3.50
CA LYS A 191 -20.32 2.32 -4.53
C LYS A 191 -19.55 3.57 -4.97
N ASP A 192 -19.00 4.32 -4.01
CA ASP A 192 -18.26 5.55 -4.29
C ASP A 192 -16.98 5.26 -5.11
N VAL A 193 -16.18 4.29 -4.65
CA VAL A 193 -14.91 3.90 -5.28
C VAL A 193 -15.12 3.29 -6.67
N THR A 194 -16.11 2.40 -6.81
CA THR A 194 -16.40 1.75 -8.10
C THR A 194 -16.97 2.73 -9.12
N GLY A 195 -17.72 3.74 -8.67
CA GLY A 195 -18.28 4.78 -9.52
C GLY A 195 -17.24 5.64 -10.24
N THR A 196 -16.10 5.91 -9.58
CA THR A 196 -14.99 6.73 -10.11
C THR A 196 -13.97 5.91 -10.90
N SER A 197 -13.81 4.62 -10.59
CA SER A 197 -12.76 3.76 -11.17
C SER A 197 -13.35 2.59 -11.94
N ARG A 198 -14.14 2.90 -12.98
CA ARG A 198 -14.96 1.93 -13.74
C ARG A 198 -14.19 0.92 -14.57
N ARG A 199 -12.89 1.14 -14.78
CA ARG A 199 -12.02 0.23 -15.55
C ARG A 199 -11.53 -0.94 -14.71
N VAL A 200 -11.64 -0.90 -13.38
CA VAL A 200 -11.26 -1.99 -12.48
C VAL A 200 -12.40 -3.02 -12.42
N ASN A 201 -12.08 -4.31 -12.41
CA ASN A 201 -13.06 -5.39 -12.27
C ASN A 201 -13.38 -5.64 -10.79
N TRP A 202 -14.14 -4.72 -10.20
CA TRP A 202 -14.46 -4.76 -8.77
C TRP A 202 -15.30 -5.99 -8.41
N GLN A 203 -14.87 -6.78 -7.42
CA GLN A 203 -15.67 -7.88 -6.87
C GLN A 203 -16.30 -7.44 -5.55
N HIS A 204 -17.63 -7.48 -5.50
CA HIS A 204 -18.38 -7.15 -4.30
C HIS A 204 -18.35 -8.32 -3.30
N ASN A 205 -18.67 -8.03 -2.03
CA ASN A 205 -18.77 -9.03 -0.96
C ASN A 205 -17.51 -9.89 -0.73
N LYS A 206 -16.31 -9.40 -1.08
CA LYS A 206 -15.05 -10.08 -0.76
C LYS A 206 -14.35 -9.42 0.41
N ARG A 207 -13.86 -10.20 1.38
CA ARG A 207 -12.92 -9.72 2.40
C ARG A 207 -11.61 -9.32 1.75
N TRP A 208 -11.11 -10.14 0.83
CA TRP A 208 -9.91 -9.84 0.07
C TRP A 208 -9.90 -10.59 -1.28
N ILE A 209 -9.05 -10.12 -2.18
CA ILE A 209 -8.78 -10.71 -3.50
C ILE A 209 -7.27 -10.73 -3.71
N ARG A 210 -6.78 -11.81 -4.31
CA ARG A 210 -5.44 -11.89 -4.90
C ARG A 210 -5.58 -12.00 -6.40
N ASP A 211 -4.86 -11.15 -7.09
CA ASP A 211 -4.82 -11.06 -8.54
C ASP A 211 -3.36 -10.94 -9.00
N ILE A 212 -2.96 -11.53 -10.13
CA ILE A 212 -1.55 -11.60 -10.55
C ILE A 212 -1.38 -10.94 -11.91
N ILE A 213 -0.40 -10.04 -12.07
CA ILE A 213 -0.08 -9.38 -13.33
C ILE A 213 0.37 -10.43 -14.38
N PRO A 214 -0.35 -10.57 -15.51
CA PRO A 214 -0.05 -11.54 -16.56
C PRO A 214 1.27 -11.26 -17.28
N ASN A 215 1.87 -12.32 -17.84
CA ASN A 215 3.13 -12.25 -18.58
C ASN A 215 3.08 -11.43 -19.87
N ASP A 216 1.90 -11.25 -20.45
CA ASP A 216 1.66 -10.51 -21.69
C ASP A 216 1.27 -9.04 -21.44
N THR A 217 1.36 -8.55 -20.20
CA THR A 217 0.99 -7.18 -19.86
C THR A 217 2.07 -6.19 -20.26
N SER A 218 1.71 -5.22 -21.11
CA SER A 218 2.48 -4.00 -21.33
C SER A 218 2.01 -2.93 -20.34
N GLY A 219 2.63 -2.87 -19.18
CA GLY A 219 2.26 -1.92 -18.11
C GLY A 219 3.45 -1.57 -17.22
N PRO A 220 3.29 -0.59 -16.32
CA PRO A 220 4.35 -0.15 -15.42
C PRO A 220 4.66 -1.17 -14.32
N LEU A 221 3.74 -2.08 -14.00
CA LEU A 221 4.00 -3.22 -13.12
C LEU A 221 4.57 -4.38 -13.92
N LEU A 222 5.61 -5.01 -13.36
CA LEU A 222 6.24 -6.17 -13.96
C LEU A 222 5.29 -7.39 -13.97
N PRO A 223 5.43 -8.30 -14.95
CA PRO A 223 4.82 -9.63 -14.91
C PRO A 223 5.05 -10.35 -13.58
N GLY A 224 4.02 -11.07 -13.11
CA GLY A 224 4.09 -11.87 -11.89
C GLY A 224 3.86 -11.10 -10.59
N ILE A 225 3.79 -9.76 -10.62
CA ILE A 225 3.44 -8.97 -9.43
C ILE A 225 2.05 -9.35 -8.94
N GLU A 226 1.94 -9.62 -7.64
CA GLU A 226 0.67 -9.95 -7.02
C GLU A 226 0.02 -8.70 -6.43
N ILE A 227 -1.26 -8.50 -6.73
CA ILE A 227 -2.07 -7.44 -6.17
C ILE A 227 -3.08 -8.09 -5.21
N TRP A 228 -2.90 -7.78 -3.94
CA TRP A 228 -3.78 -8.15 -2.86
C TRP A 228 -4.62 -6.93 -2.49
N THR A 229 -5.94 -7.02 -2.62
CA THR A 229 -6.84 -5.95 -2.19
C THR A 229 -7.76 -6.48 -1.11
N SER A 230 -7.96 -5.72 -0.04
CA SER A 230 -8.86 -6.09 1.04
C SER A 230 -9.91 -5.02 1.30
N ALA A 231 -11.05 -5.47 1.84
CA ALA A 231 -12.20 -4.63 2.12
C ALA A 231 -12.01 -3.87 3.45
N GLY A 232 -12.80 -4.17 4.48
CA GLY A 232 -12.76 -3.42 5.74
C GLY A 232 -11.44 -3.55 6.51
N ILE A 233 -11.32 -2.75 7.57
CA ILE A 233 -10.15 -2.67 8.44
C ILE A 233 -9.71 -4.06 8.93
N THR A 234 -10.64 -4.87 9.42
CA THR A 234 -10.35 -6.23 9.90
C THR A 234 -10.00 -7.20 8.78
N ALA A 235 -10.51 -6.98 7.56
CA ALA A 235 -10.10 -7.77 6.41
C ALA A 235 -8.64 -7.47 6.00
N GLY A 236 -8.12 -6.31 6.40
CA GLY A 236 -6.69 -5.98 6.34
C GLY A 236 -5.81 -6.90 7.19
N ILE A 237 -6.32 -7.35 8.36
CA ILE A 237 -5.64 -8.34 9.19
C ILE A 237 -5.60 -9.68 8.46
N ASP A 238 -6.74 -10.12 7.94
CA ASP A 238 -6.86 -11.43 7.29
C ASP A 238 -6.05 -11.53 6.00
N VAL A 239 -6.06 -10.48 5.16
CA VAL A 239 -5.26 -10.48 3.92
C VAL A 239 -3.78 -10.54 4.22
N MET A 240 -3.33 -9.89 5.31
CA MET A 240 -1.93 -9.94 5.71
C MET A 240 -1.56 -11.34 6.23
N LEU A 241 -2.41 -11.99 7.01
CA LEU A 241 -2.17 -13.37 7.45
C LEU A 241 -2.18 -14.38 6.29
N GLU A 242 -3.06 -14.18 5.28
CA GLU A 242 -3.01 -14.97 4.04
C GLU A 242 -1.73 -14.69 3.24
N PHE A 243 -1.28 -13.44 3.17
CA PHE A 243 -0.02 -13.07 2.54
C PHE A 243 1.17 -13.75 3.22
N ILE A 244 1.23 -13.70 4.56
CA ILE A 244 2.25 -14.40 5.35
C ILE A 244 2.20 -15.90 5.06
N SER A 245 1.01 -16.48 5.04
CA SER A 245 0.83 -17.91 4.73
C SER A 245 1.32 -18.28 3.34
N ALA A 246 1.07 -17.43 2.34
CA ALA A 246 1.45 -17.68 0.96
C ALA A 246 2.97 -17.64 0.75
N HIS A 247 3.68 -16.77 1.47
CA HIS A 247 5.05 -16.38 1.11
C HIS A 247 6.12 -16.72 2.16
N TYR A 248 5.73 -17.12 3.39
CA TYR A 248 6.66 -17.33 4.51
C TYR A 248 6.64 -18.74 5.10
N GLY A 249 6.20 -19.75 4.35
CA GLY A 249 6.27 -21.15 4.80
C GLY A 249 4.93 -21.84 4.99
N GLY A 250 3.85 -21.30 4.40
CA GLY A 250 2.55 -21.97 4.36
C GLY A 250 1.62 -21.57 5.50
N LEU A 251 0.47 -22.23 5.52
CA LEU A 251 -0.63 -21.95 6.45
C LEU A 251 -0.23 -22.03 7.93
N GLU A 252 0.70 -22.93 8.28
CA GLU A 252 1.15 -23.09 9.66
C GLU A 252 1.75 -21.79 10.22
N ILE A 253 2.52 -21.06 9.41
CA ILE A 253 3.15 -19.80 9.80
C ILE A 253 2.11 -18.69 9.98
N GLY A 254 1.10 -18.63 9.10
CA GLY A 254 -0.03 -17.72 9.30
C GLY A 254 -0.83 -18.02 10.57
N MET A 255 -1.13 -19.31 10.82
CA MET A 255 -1.83 -19.72 12.05
C MET A 255 -1.01 -19.48 13.31
N GLN A 256 0.30 -19.70 13.28
CA GLN A 256 1.21 -19.37 14.38
C GLN A 256 1.17 -17.86 14.68
N THR A 257 1.22 -17.04 13.64
CA THR A 257 1.16 -15.58 13.77
C THR A 257 -0.18 -15.13 14.35
N ALA A 258 -1.31 -15.65 13.83
CA ALA A 258 -2.64 -15.36 14.35
C ALA A 258 -2.78 -15.77 15.83
N ARG A 259 -2.28 -16.94 16.23
CA ARG A 259 -2.24 -17.39 17.63
C ARG A 259 -1.42 -16.47 18.51
N ARG A 260 -0.27 -15.97 18.03
CA ARG A 260 0.58 -15.04 18.77
C ARG A 260 -0.11 -13.70 19.03
N MET A 261 -0.97 -13.27 18.10
CA MET A 261 -1.83 -12.09 18.22
C MET A 261 -3.10 -12.35 19.05
N GLU A 262 -3.35 -13.60 19.46
CA GLU A 262 -4.64 -14.05 20.01
C GLU A 262 -5.84 -13.70 19.10
N TYR A 263 -5.58 -13.62 17.78
CA TYR A 263 -6.57 -13.24 16.79
C TYR A 263 -7.27 -14.49 16.22
N ARG A 264 -8.60 -14.51 16.31
CA ARG A 264 -9.42 -15.52 15.64
C ARG A 264 -9.45 -15.23 14.14
N TRP A 265 -8.54 -15.84 13.39
CA TRP A 265 -8.45 -15.66 11.96
C TRP A 265 -9.53 -16.44 11.21
N GLU A 266 -10.46 -15.70 10.60
CA GLU A 266 -11.49 -16.25 9.69
C GLU A 266 -10.98 -16.23 8.25
N ARG A 267 -10.78 -17.42 7.67
CA ARG A 267 -10.22 -17.58 6.33
C ARG A 267 -11.27 -17.56 5.20
N GLY A 268 -12.53 -17.31 5.53
CA GLY A 268 -13.59 -17.15 4.56
C GLY A 268 -13.32 -15.95 3.66
N ARG A 269 -13.32 -16.14 2.33
CA ARG A 269 -13.09 -15.04 1.37
C ARG A 269 -14.30 -14.14 1.20
N GLU A 270 -15.49 -14.66 1.46
CA GLU A 270 -16.71 -13.86 1.45
C GLU A 270 -16.77 -12.96 2.68
N ALA A 271 -17.15 -11.71 2.49
CA ALA A 271 -17.47 -10.82 3.59
C ALA A 271 -18.73 -11.37 4.28
N SER A 272 -18.61 -11.75 5.55
CA SER A 272 -19.72 -12.23 6.38
C SER A 272 -20.69 -11.13 6.80
N TYR A 273 -20.34 -9.86 6.57
CA TYR A 273 -21.15 -8.71 6.97
C TYR A 273 -22.07 -8.25 5.83
N PHE A 274 -23.12 -9.04 5.58
CA PHE A 274 -24.48 -8.68 5.10
C PHE A 274 -25.45 -9.88 5.32
N LEU A 275 -25.32 -10.58 6.46
CA LEU A 275 -26.40 -11.39 7.02
C LEU A 275 -27.22 -10.52 7.98
#